data_AF-A0A8C0AP16-F1
#
_entry.id   AF-A0A8C0AP16-F1
#
_cell.length_a   1.000
_cell.length_b   1.000
_cell.length_c   1.000
_cell.angle_alpha   90.00
_cell.angle_beta   90.00
_cell.angle_gamma   90.00
#
_symmetry.space_group_name_H-M   'P 1'
#
loop_
_entity.id
_entity.type
_entity.pdbx_description
1 polymer ?
#
loop_
_entity_poly.entity_id
_entity_poly.type
_entity_poly.pdbx_seq_one_letter_code
_entity_poly.pdbx_strand_id
1 'polypeptide(L)'
;MVDLKFKEEVNNYNNEVNKVCMPLGLHRSFPENNLQLMVQSGAKGSAVNTMQISCLLGQIELEGRRPPLMASGKSLPCFQPYDFSPSSGGFVTGRFLTGIKPSEFFFHCMAGREGLVDTAVKTSRSGYLQRCIIKHLEGLVVQYDLTVRDSDGSVVQFLYGEDGLDIPKTQFLQPEQFPFIAENYEVIQKTNHLDEALARMESHQANQQFKAIKKWRARHQNSVQREGGFLMFCQKKMASVKAQITGGEIKNGRDPATLQLLKMWYELDEKKRRKYMKKTNKCPDPSLGVWRPDTYFASVSETFENGVEDYINKWESENRQSYMRPALSSDRLKDLLYLKWQRSLCDPGEAVGLLAAQSIGEPSTQMTLNTFHFAGRGEMNVTLGIPRLREILMVASAKIKTPMMSVPVFNTKKAFKKVKQLKRQLTRVLQKVEIEESLRVKCKQNKHRLYKIKFHFLPHEYYREEKCVKPKDILHFMETRFFKIFLEAIKRKSAKMASFTEVSTRKATRKDLDGRTRRKR
;
A
#
# COMPACT_ATOMS: atom_id res chain seq x y z
N MET A 1 -9.12 12.31 18.47
CA MET A 1 -7.98 12.36 19.40
C MET A 1 -8.37 11.81 20.77
N VAL A 2 -9.48 12.24 21.35
CA VAL A 2 -10.01 11.70 22.62
C VAL A 2 -10.23 10.19 22.57
N ASP A 3 -10.95 9.69 21.55
CA ASP A 3 -11.25 8.25 21.44
C ASP A 3 -9.99 7.37 21.34
N LEU A 4 -8.98 7.84 20.61
CA LEU A 4 -7.70 7.13 20.46
C LEU A 4 -6.95 7.08 21.78
N LYS A 5 -6.85 8.21 22.48
CA LYS A 5 -6.18 8.27 23.78
C LYS A 5 -6.89 7.42 24.83
N PHE A 6 -8.21 7.47 24.84
CA PHE A 6 -9.03 6.62 25.69
C PHE A 6 -8.76 5.13 25.42
N LYS A 7 -8.71 4.73 24.14
CA LYS A 7 -8.41 3.36 23.73
C LYS A 7 -7.01 2.91 24.18
N GLU A 8 -5.99 3.74 23.99
CA GLU A 8 -4.60 3.43 24.41
C GLU A 8 -4.56 3.07 25.90
N GLU A 9 -5.18 3.90 26.75
CA GLU A 9 -5.20 3.67 28.20
C GLU A 9 -5.99 2.40 28.56
N VAL A 10 -7.19 2.24 28.02
CA VAL A 10 -8.07 1.11 28.35
C VAL A 10 -7.53 -0.23 27.84
N ASN A 11 -6.85 -0.24 26.69
CA ASN A 11 -6.22 -1.45 26.17
C ASN A 11 -5.04 -1.91 27.03
N ASN A 12 -4.32 -1.00 27.67
CA ASN A 12 -3.26 -1.37 28.62
C ASN A 12 -3.85 -2.18 29.77
N TYR A 13 -4.94 -1.71 30.39
CA TYR A 13 -5.60 -2.44 31.47
C TYR A 13 -6.19 -3.78 31.02
N ASN A 14 -6.79 -3.83 29.83
CA ASN A 14 -7.27 -5.09 29.26
C ASN A 14 -6.13 -6.12 29.14
N ASN A 15 -4.97 -5.70 28.63
CA ASN A 15 -3.81 -6.57 28.50
C ASN A 15 -3.27 -7.05 29.85
N GLU A 16 -3.23 -6.19 30.86
CA GLU A 16 -2.81 -6.56 32.22
C GLU A 16 -3.76 -7.60 32.84
N VAL A 17 -5.07 -7.42 32.72
CA VAL A 17 -6.05 -8.42 33.21
C VAL A 17 -5.87 -9.75 32.49
N ASN A 18 -5.68 -9.74 31.17
CA ASN A 18 -5.47 -10.96 30.40
C ASN A 18 -4.19 -11.72 30.82
N LYS A 19 -3.09 -11.00 31.11
CA LYS A 19 -1.84 -11.62 31.59
C LYS A 19 -1.97 -12.27 32.97
N VAL A 20 -2.74 -11.66 33.87
CA VAL A 20 -2.95 -12.19 35.23
C VAL A 20 -3.87 -13.41 35.20
N CYS A 21 -4.96 -13.34 34.44
CA CYS A 21 -5.96 -14.41 34.42
C CYS A 21 -5.57 -15.62 33.55
N MET A 22 -4.76 -15.43 32.50
CA MET A 22 -4.38 -16.50 31.57
C MET A 22 -2.85 -16.65 31.49
N PRO A 23 -2.29 -17.87 31.61
CA PRO A 23 -2.95 -19.17 31.75
C PRO A 23 -3.17 -19.65 33.20
N LEU A 24 -2.53 -19.03 34.19
CA LEU A 24 -2.46 -19.53 35.57
C LEU A 24 -3.74 -19.32 36.38
N GLY A 25 -4.55 -18.31 36.04
CA GLY A 25 -5.78 -17.97 36.77
C GLY A 25 -6.99 -18.84 36.40
N LEU A 26 -6.81 -19.87 35.57
CA LEU A 26 -7.88 -20.79 35.18
C LEU A 26 -8.10 -21.87 36.24
N HIS A 27 -9.37 -22.19 36.50
CA HIS A 27 -9.72 -23.25 37.45
C HIS A 27 -9.25 -24.64 36.99
N ARG A 28 -9.24 -24.89 35.68
CA ARG A 28 -8.63 -26.09 35.06
C ARG A 28 -7.55 -25.65 34.10
N SER A 29 -6.34 -26.16 34.31
CA SER A 29 -5.18 -25.90 33.47
C SER A 29 -5.17 -26.82 32.24
N PHE A 30 -4.35 -26.46 31.25
CA PHE A 30 -3.96 -27.38 30.18
C PHE A 30 -3.11 -28.52 30.76
N PRO A 31 -3.30 -29.79 30.34
CA PRO A 31 -4.08 -30.27 29.20
C PRO A 31 -5.55 -30.63 29.46
N GLU A 32 -6.02 -30.62 30.71
CA GLU A 32 -7.38 -31.08 31.06
C GLU A 32 -8.49 -30.13 30.59
N ASN A 33 -8.16 -28.87 30.34
CA ASN A 33 -9.10 -27.89 29.80
C ASN A 33 -9.27 -28.05 28.29
N ASN A 34 -10.37 -28.71 27.88
CA ASN A 34 -10.73 -28.93 26.48
C ASN A 34 -10.82 -27.64 25.64
N LEU A 35 -11.26 -26.51 26.23
CA LEU A 35 -11.32 -25.23 25.51
C LEU A 35 -9.92 -24.73 25.17
N GLN A 36 -8.99 -24.83 26.13
CA GLN A 36 -7.61 -24.43 25.92
C GLN A 36 -6.88 -25.41 24.98
N LEU A 37 -7.14 -26.71 25.11
CA LEU A 37 -6.63 -27.74 24.20
C LEU A 37 -7.07 -27.47 22.76
N MET A 38 -8.34 -27.18 22.51
CA MET A 38 -8.89 -26.86 21.20
C MET A 38 -8.24 -25.63 20.57
N VAL A 39 -7.92 -24.61 21.37
CA VAL A 39 -7.25 -23.38 20.90
C VAL A 39 -5.76 -23.59 20.68
N GLN A 40 -5.05 -24.26 21.61
CA GLN A 40 -3.61 -24.48 21.50
C GLN A 40 -3.24 -25.50 20.43
N SER A 41 -4.08 -26.50 20.18
CA SER A 41 -3.93 -27.45 19.06
C SER A 41 -4.26 -26.82 17.70
N GLY A 42 -4.81 -25.61 17.66
CA GLY A 42 -5.28 -24.98 16.44
C GLY A 42 -6.56 -25.60 15.85
N ALA A 43 -7.24 -26.50 16.58
CA ALA A 43 -8.44 -27.16 16.10
C ALA A 43 -9.59 -26.16 15.87
N LYS A 44 -9.90 -25.30 16.85
CA LYS A 44 -10.90 -24.24 16.68
C LYS A 44 -10.75 -23.14 17.73
N GLY A 45 -10.99 -21.90 17.29
CA GLY A 45 -10.95 -20.73 18.16
C GLY A 45 -9.54 -20.17 18.32
N SER A 46 -9.46 -19.02 18.98
CA SER A 46 -8.21 -18.29 19.21
C SER A 46 -8.04 -17.98 20.71
N ALA A 47 -6.83 -17.59 21.11
CA ALA A 47 -6.59 -17.13 22.47
C ALA A 47 -7.50 -15.96 22.87
N VAL A 48 -7.87 -15.09 21.90
CA VAL A 48 -8.81 -13.99 22.12
C VAL A 48 -10.20 -14.49 22.51
N ASN A 49 -10.68 -15.56 21.88
CA ASN A 49 -11.99 -16.14 22.21
C ASN A 49 -12.01 -16.65 23.65
N THR A 50 -10.96 -17.35 24.07
CA THR A 50 -10.82 -17.82 25.46
C THR A 50 -10.73 -16.66 26.44
N MET A 51 -10.01 -15.58 26.10
CA MET A 51 -9.94 -14.36 26.92
C MET A 51 -11.32 -13.70 27.08
N GLN A 52 -12.11 -13.57 26.02
CA GLN A 52 -13.44 -12.95 26.09
C GLN A 52 -14.46 -13.79 26.87
N ILE A 53 -14.32 -15.12 26.83
CA ILE A 53 -15.16 -16.03 27.62
C ILE A 53 -14.80 -15.95 29.11
N SER A 54 -13.50 -16.00 29.43
CA SER A 54 -13.03 -16.18 30.81
C SER A 54 -12.71 -14.87 31.55
N CYS A 55 -12.27 -13.82 30.87
CA CYS A 55 -11.76 -12.58 31.47
C CYS A 55 -12.74 -11.40 31.31
N LEU A 56 -12.75 -10.77 30.13
CA LEU A 56 -13.62 -9.65 29.76
C LEU A 56 -13.68 -9.46 28.25
N LEU A 57 -14.74 -8.84 27.74
CA LEU A 57 -14.89 -8.57 26.30
C LEU A 57 -13.93 -7.46 25.82
N GLY A 58 -13.82 -6.38 26.59
CA GLY A 58 -12.93 -5.25 26.32
C GLY A 58 -13.62 -4.06 25.64
N GLN A 59 -12.81 -3.20 25.02
CA GLN A 59 -13.33 -2.02 24.32
C GLN A 59 -14.07 -2.44 23.05
N ILE A 60 -15.31 -1.97 22.90
CA ILE A 60 -16.07 -2.11 21.66
C ILE A 60 -15.74 -0.95 20.73
N GLU A 61 -15.47 -1.27 19.47
CA GLU A 61 -15.13 -0.31 18.43
C GLU A 61 -16.13 -0.39 17.27
N LEU A 62 -16.49 0.79 16.74
CA LEU A 62 -17.28 0.98 15.54
C LEU A 62 -16.50 1.83 14.54
N GLU A 63 -16.19 1.28 13.37
CA GLU A 63 -15.35 1.92 12.34
C GLU A 63 -14.00 2.47 12.87
N GLY A 64 -13.42 1.78 13.86
CA GLY A 64 -12.19 2.19 14.55
C GLY A 64 -12.37 3.38 15.52
N ARG A 65 -13.61 3.74 15.86
CA ARG A 65 -13.97 4.74 16.87
C ARG A 65 -14.76 4.09 18.00
N ARG A 66 -14.99 4.84 19.07
CA ARG A 66 -15.90 4.42 20.15
C ARG A 66 -17.37 4.55 19.70
N PRO A 67 -18.32 3.93 20.42
CA PRO A 67 -19.74 4.12 20.16
C PRO A 67 -20.10 5.61 20.03
N PRO A 68 -20.89 5.99 19.02
CA PRO A 68 -21.19 7.39 18.73
C PRO A 68 -22.06 8.00 19.85
N LEU A 69 -21.84 9.29 20.10
CA LEU A 69 -22.69 10.08 20.99
C LEU A 69 -23.90 10.63 20.22
N MET A 70 -25.05 10.64 20.88
CA MET A 70 -26.25 11.35 20.42
C MET A 70 -26.03 12.87 20.44
N ALA A 71 -26.90 13.63 19.75
CA ALA A 71 -26.85 15.09 19.76
C ALA A 71 -26.98 15.69 21.18
N SER A 72 -27.59 14.95 22.11
CA SER A 72 -27.67 15.29 23.55
C SER A 72 -26.36 15.06 24.32
N GLY A 73 -25.31 14.55 23.68
CA GLY A 73 -24.04 14.19 24.32
C GLY A 73 -24.05 12.86 25.07
N LYS A 74 -25.15 12.09 24.99
CA LYS A 74 -25.29 10.77 25.64
C LYS A 74 -24.90 9.64 24.70
N SER A 75 -24.23 8.60 25.21
CA SER A 75 -24.00 7.36 24.45
C SER A 75 -25.22 6.43 24.45
N LEU A 76 -25.90 6.31 25.60
CA LEU A 76 -27.21 5.67 25.74
C LEU A 76 -28.12 6.50 26.67
N PRO A 77 -29.46 6.33 26.60
CA PRO A 77 -30.39 7.06 27.45
C PRO A 77 -30.14 6.88 28.97
N CYS A 78 -29.59 5.73 29.36
CA CYS A 78 -29.26 5.42 30.76
C CYS A 78 -28.02 6.14 31.30
N PHE A 79 -27.19 6.72 30.42
CA PHE A 79 -26.01 7.48 30.83
C PHE A 79 -26.30 8.98 30.90
N GLN A 80 -25.53 9.67 31.73
CA GLN A 80 -25.57 11.13 31.80
C GLN A 80 -24.92 11.75 30.55
N PRO A 81 -25.34 12.97 30.14
CA PRO A 81 -24.69 13.68 29.05
C PRO A 81 -23.19 13.84 29.33
N TYR A 82 -22.36 13.48 28.35
CA TYR A 82 -20.89 13.57 28.44
C TYR A 82 -20.27 12.80 29.62
N ASP A 83 -20.85 11.67 30.00
CA ASP A 83 -20.27 10.79 31.02
C ASP A 83 -18.88 10.28 30.58
N PHE A 84 -17.89 10.43 31.46
CA PHE A 84 -16.50 10.03 31.25
C PHE A 84 -16.21 8.57 31.64
N SER A 85 -17.20 7.86 32.18
CA SER A 85 -17.04 6.46 32.59
C SER A 85 -16.65 5.54 31.42
N PRO A 86 -15.78 4.53 31.62
CA PRO A 86 -15.44 3.62 30.53
C PRO A 86 -16.63 2.84 29.98
N SER A 87 -17.59 2.52 30.84
CA SER A 87 -18.83 1.84 30.46
C SER A 87 -19.68 2.68 29.52
N SER A 88 -19.76 4.02 29.71
CA SER A 88 -20.48 4.91 28.79
C SER A 88 -19.78 4.96 27.41
N GLY A 89 -18.46 4.80 27.39
CA GLY A 89 -17.61 4.78 26.20
C GLY A 89 -17.52 3.44 25.49
N GLY A 90 -18.32 2.45 25.88
CA GLY A 90 -18.34 1.13 25.23
C GLY A 90 -17.26 0.16 25.70
N PHE A 91 -16.60 0.41 26.85
CA PHE A 91 -15.73 -0.58 27.48
C PHE A 91 -16.57 -1.59 28.26
N VAL A 92 -16.53 -2.85 27.83
CA VAL A 92 -17.31 -3.95 28.42
C VAL A 92 -16.43 -4.71 29.40
N THR A 93 -16.78 -4.58 30.68
CA THR A 93 -16.11 -5.25 31.79
C THR A 93 -16.60 -6.68 32.00
N GLY A 94 -17.83 -6.97 31.60
CA GLY A 94 -18.40 -8.31 31.66
C GLY A 94 -17.71 -9.29 30.70
N ARG A 95 -17.93 -10.58 30.97
CA ARG A 95 -17.41 -11.72 30.20
C ARG A 95 -18.55 -12.66 29.83
N PHE A 96 -18.38 -13.45 28.76
CA PHE A 96 -19.46 -14.34 28.33
C PHE A 96 -19.83 -15.40 29.37
N LEU A 97 -18.87 -15.86 30.20
CA LEU A 97 -19.12 -16.86 31.23
C LEU A 97 -20.12 -16.40 32.31
N THR A 98 -20.07 -15.14 32.73
CA THR A 98 -20.94 -14.59 33.79
C THR A 98 -22.08 -13.73 33.25
N GLY A 99 -22.10 -13.48 31.94
CA GLY A 99 -23.01 -12.53 31.31
C GLY A 99 -22.50 -11.09 31.31
N ILE A 100 -23.16 -10.26 30.50
CA ILE A 100 -22.86 -8.84 30.28
C ILE A 100 -24.07 -7.97 30.66
N LYS A 101 -23.83 -6.75 31.15
CA LYS A 101 -24.90 -5.83 31.58
C LYS A 101 -25.75 -5.37 30.39
N PRO A 102 -27.02 -4.96 30.58
CA PRO A 102 -27.87 -4.51 29.47
C PRO A 102 -27.30 -3.36 28.63
N SER A 103 -26.63 -2.39 29.26
CA SER A 103 -25.96 -1.29 28.56
C SER A 103 -24.77 -1.77 27.72
N GLU A 104 -23.98 -2.70 28.26
CA GLU A 104 -22.83 -3.32 27.59
C GLU A 104 -23.28 -4.23 26.43
N PHE A 105 -24.36 -4.98 26.65
CA PHE A 105 -24.99 -5.85 25.66
C PHE A 105 -25.40 -5.05 24.41
N PHE A 106 -26.00 -3.87 24.60
CA PHE A 106 -26.40 -3.04 23.48
C PHE A 106 -25.19 -2.57 22.64
N PHE A 107 -24.09 -2.15 23.27
CA PHE A 107 -22.86 -1.82 22.56
C PHE A 107 -22.27 -3.03 21.84
N HIS A 108 -22.28 -4.20 22.48
CA HIS A 108 -21.83 -5.44 21.84
C HIS A 108 -22.65 -5.78 20.59
N CYS A 109 -23.98 -5.61 20.63
CA CYS A 109 -24.84 -5.78 19.47
C CYS A 109 -24.52 -4.79 18.33
N MET A 110 -24.11 -3.56 18.63
CA MET A 110 -23.69 -2.60 17.60
C MET A 110 -22.50 -3.14 16.80
N ALA A 111 -21.46 -3.63 17.48
CA ALA A 111 -20.28 -4.17 16.81
C ALA A 111 -20.58 -5.47 16.05
N GLY A 112 -21.43 -6.34 16.61
CA GLY A 112 -21.90 -7.53 15.90
C GLY A 112 -22.62 -7.17 14.59
N ARG A 113 -23.46 -6.13 14.61
CA ARG A 113 -24.17 -5.65 13.41
C ARG A 113 -23.25 -5.03 12.37
N GLU A 114 -22.23 -4.29 12.79
CA GLU A 114 -21.21 -3.75 11.87
C GLU A 114 -20.52 -4.87 11.09
N GLY A 115 -20.06 -5.93 11.77
CA GLY A 115 -19.43 -7.07 11.11
C GLY A 115 -20.34 -7.74 10.07
N LEU A 116 -21.63 -7.88 10.37
CA LEU A 116 -22.63 -8.42 9.44
C LEU A 116 -22.85 -7.50 8.21
N VAL A 117 -22.95 -6.19 8.43
CA VAL A 117 -23.12 -5.21 7.35
C VAL A 117 -21.89 -5.18 6.44
N ASP A 118 -20.70 -5.21 7.02
CA ASP A 118 -19.44 -5.25 6.28
C ASP A 118 -19.32 -6.49 5.41
N THR A 119 -19.72 -7.64 5.94
CA THR A 119 -19.78 -8.90 5.20
C THR A 119 -20.76 -8.80 4.03
N ALA A 120 -21.94 -8.22 4.22
CA ALA A 120 -22.94 -8.10 3.15
C ALA A 120 -22.49 -7.12 2.04
N VAL A 121 -21.89 -5.98 2.41
CA VAL A 121 -21.61 -4.89 1.46
C VAL A 121 -20.24 -5.06 0.79
N LYS A 122 -19.20 -5.43 1.54
CA LYS A 122 -17.82 -5.40 1.03
C LYS A 122 -17.48 -6.62 0.16
N THR A 123 -18.13 -7.77 0.37
CA THR A 123 -17.94 -9.01 -0.41
C THR A 123 -18.33 -8.87 -1.88
N SER A 124 -19.44 -8.18 -2.17
CA SER A 124 -19.87 -7.91 -3.57
C SER A 124 -18.80 -7.16 -4.38
N ARG A 125 -18.02 -6.30 -3.72
CA ARG A 125 -16.99 -5.47 -4.37
C ARG A 125 -15.73 -6.25 -4.70
N SER A 126 -15.31 -7.17 -3.83
CA SER A 126 -14.16 -8.05 -4.09
C SER A 126 -14.45 -9.04 -5.21
N GLY A 127 -15.65 -9.61 -5.27
CA GLY A 127 -16.05 -10.50 -6.35
C GLY A 127 -16.03 -9.82 -7.73
N TYR A 128 -16.50 -8.57 -7.82
CA TYR A 128 -16.43 -7.81 -9.07
C TYR A 128 -14.98 -7.51 -9.50
N LEU A 129 -14.11 -7.13 -8.55
CA LEU A 129 -12.68 -6.92 -8.79
C LEU A 129 -12.04 -8.20 -9.37
N GLN A 130 -12.28 -9.36 -8.76
CA GLN A 130 -11.76 -10.64 -9.21
C GLN A 130 -12.23 -10.97 -10.63
N ARG A 131 -13.53 -10.82 -10.93
CA ARG A 131 -14.07 -11.05 -12.29
C ARG A 131 -13.37 -10.18 -13.33
N CYS A 132 -13.15 -8.90 -13.03
CA CYS A 132 -12.45 -8.01 -13.94
C CYS A 132 -11.02 -8.48 -14.20
N ILE A 133 -10.26 -8.85 -13.16
CA ILE A 133 -8.87 -9.29 -13.33
C ILE A 133 -8.81 -10.61 -14.10
N ILE A 134 -9.66 -11.59 -13.78
CA ILE A 134 -9.75 -12.87 -14.49
C ILE A 134 -9.98 -12.62 -15.98
N LYS A 135 -10.93 -11.75 -16.34
CA LYS A 135 -11.24 -11.48 -17.75
C LYS A 135 -10.13 -10.78 -18.53
N HIS A 136 -9.26 -10.03 -17.87
CA HIS A 136 -8.11 -9.42 -18.55
C HIS A 136 -6.90 -10.36 -18.64
N LEU A 137 -6.80 -11.35 -17.74
CA LEU A 137 -5.64 -12.24 -17.66
C LEU A 137 -5.94 -13.67 -18.15
N GLU A 138 -7.15 -13.97 -18.63
CA GLU A 138 -7.52 -15.33 -19.04
C GLU A 138 -6.74 -15.87 -20.24
N GLY A 139 -6.22 -14.98 -21.10
CA GLY A 139 -5.41 -15.35 -22.26
C GLY A 139 -3.93 -15.57 -21.96
N LEU A 140 -3.44 -15.26 -20.75
CA LEU A 140 -2.01 -15.37 -20.43
C LEU A 140 -1.61 -16.80 -20.09
N VAL A 141 -0.78 -17.37 -20.96
CA VAL A 141 -0.30 -18.75 -20.88
C VAL A 141 1.21 -18.80 -21.08
N VAL A 142 1.88 -19.72 -20.38
CA VAL A 142 3.31 -20.00 -20.59
C VAL A 142 3.49 -20.79 -21.88
N GLN A 143 4.36 -20.33 -22.77
CA GLN A 143 4.66 -20.99 -24.04
C GLN A 143 5.87 -21.93 -23.91
N TYR A 144 6.11 -22.76 -24.92
CA TYR A 144 7.24 -23.72 -24.95
C TYR A 144 8.63 -23.08 -24.96
N ASP A 145 8.72 -21.77 -25.20
CA ASP A 145 9.94 -20.99 -25.04
C ASP A 145 10.08 -20.37 -23.64
N LEU A 146 9.21 -20.76 -22.69
CA LEU A 146 9.06 -20.26 -21.33
C LEU A 146 8.61 -18.80 -21.21
N THR A 147 8.27 -18.15 -22.34
CA THR A 147 7.71 -16.81 -22.33
C THR A 147 6.23 -16.83 -21.96
N VAL A 148 5.76 -15.81 -21.24
CA VAL A 148 4.33 -15.63 -20.96
C VAL A 148 3.75 -14.79 -22.07
N ARG A 149 2.79 -15.36 -22.80
CA ARG A 149 2.14 -14.70 -23.94
C ARG A 149 0.65 -14.63 -23.75
N ASP A 150 0.06 -13.60 -24.32
CA ASP A 150 -1.39 -13.48 -24.45
C ASP A 150 -1.91 -14.30 -25.64
N SER A 151 -3.23 -14.44 -25.76
CA SER A 151 -3.88 -15.18 -26.86
C SER A 151 -3.53 -14.62 -28.24
N ASP A 152 -3.20 -13.33 -28.32
CA ASP A 152 -2.81 -12.65 -29.56
C ASP A 152 -1.34 -12.90 -29.96
N GLY A 153 -0.59 -13.65 -29.15
CA GLY A 153 0.83 -13.91 -29.35
C GLY A 153 1.77 -12.80 -28.84
N SER A 154 1.21 -11.73 -28.26
CA SER A 154 1.96 -10.66 -27.61
C SER A 154 2.70 -11.18 -26.37
N VAL A 155 4.00 -10.91 -26.27
CA VAL A 155 4.83 -11.31 -25.12
C VAL A 155 4.63 -10.31 -23.98
N VAL A 156 4.22 -10.80 -22.81
CA VAL A 156 4.02 -10.00 -21.59
C VAL A 156 5.23 -10.13 -20.65
N GLN A 157 5.75 -11.35 -20.47
CA GLN A 157 6.98 -11.60 -19.70
C GLN A 157 7.90 -12.56 -20.49
N PHE A 158 9.21 -12.33 -20.40
CA PHE A 158 10.20 -13.21 -21.03
C PHE A 158 10.40 -14.53 -20.29
N LEU A 159 10.16 -14.53 -18.98
CA LEU A 159 10.20 -15.72 -18.13
C LEU A 159 9.17 -15.49 -17.02
N TYR A 160 8.35 -16.50 -16.73
CA TYR A 160 7.34 -16.40 -15.67
C TYR A 160 8.01 -16.07 -14.33
N GLY A 161 7.58 -15.00 -13.65
CA GLY A 161 8.16 -14.61 -12.36
C GLY A 161 9.64 -14.17 -12.41
N GLU A 162 10.20 -13.94 -13.60
CA GLU A 162 11.65 -13.71 -13.83
C GLU A 162 12.57 -14.91 -13.47
N ASP A 163 12.03 -16.00 -12.93
CA ASP A 163 12.78 -17.21 -12.53
C ASP A 163 12.26 -18.51 -13.17
N GLY A 164 11.05 -18.49 -13.70
CA GLY A 164 10.40 -19.60 -14.43
C GLY A 164 9.77 -20.63 -13.51
N LEU A 165 9.68 -20.37 -12.21
CA LEU A 165 9.25 -21.36 -11.22
C LEU A 165 7.74 -21.40 -11.03
N ASP A 166 7.22 -22.59 -10.80
CA ASP A 166 5.84 -22.81 -10.38
C ASP A 166 5.71 -22.74 -8.85
N ILE A 167 4.79 -21.90 -8.38
CA ILE A 167 4.67 -21.49 -6.97
C ILE A 167 4.46 -22.68 -6.02
N PRO A 168 3.55 -23.64 -6.28
CA PRO A 168 3.36 -24.82 -5.42
C PRO A 168 4.62 -25.70 -5.33
N LYS A 169 5.46 -25.73 -6.38
CA LYS A 169 6.68 -26.55 -6.40
C LYS A 169 7.85 -25.89 -5.65
N THR A 170 7.79 -24.60 -5.33
CA THR A 170 8.88 -23.81 -4.71
C THR A 170 9.10 -23.99 -3.21
N GLN A 171 8.21 -24.67 -2.49
CA GLN A 171 8.23 -24.74 -1.01
C GLN A 171 9.58 -25.18 -0.42
N PHE A 172 10.26 -26.10 -1.09
CA PHE A 172 11.56 -26.65 -0.64
C PHE A 172 12.78 -25.98 -1.30
N LEU A 173 12.60 -24.91 -2.07
CA LEU A 173 13.69 -24.15 -2.69
C LEU A 173 14.19 -23.00 -1.80
N GLN A 174 13.57 -22.78 -0.63
CA GLN A 174 14.01 -21.77 0.31
C GLN A 174 15.22 -22.25 1.13
N PRO A 175 16.19 -21.37 1.46
CA PRO A 175 17.40 -21.75 2.19
C PRO A 175 17.14 -22.46 3.53
N GLU A 176 16.03 -22.11 4.20
CA GLU A 176 15.60 -22.72 5.47
C GLU A 176 15.25 -24.21 5.33
N GLN A 177 14.87 -24.65 4.11
CA GLN A 177 14.43 -26.02 3.82
C GLN A 177 15.50 -26.88 3.14
N PHE A 178 16.68 -26.32 2.84
CA PHE A 178 17.79 -27.11 2.29
C PHE A 178 18.26 -28.26 3.21
N PRO A 179 18.27 -28.13 4.55
CA PRO A 179 18.54 -29.26 5.44
C PRO A 179 17.62 -30.45 5.20
N PHE A 180 16.33 -30.21 4.96
CA PHE A 180 15.37 -31.27 4.68
C PHE A 180 15.71 -32.06 3.40
N ILE A 181 16.23 -31.38 2.37
CA ILE A 181 16.69 -32.02 1.12
C ILE A 181 17.97 -32.83 1.39
N ALA A 182 18.90 -32.27 2.17
CA ALA A 182 20.15 -32.94 2.51
C ALA A 182 19.92 -34.21 3.35
N GLU A 183 18.98 -34.20 4.29
CA GLU A 183 18.61 -35.35 5.12
C GLU A 183 17.92 -36.46 4.31
N ASN A 184 17.08 -36.09 3.33
CA ASN A 184 16.28 -37.04 2.53
C ASN A 184 16.89 -37.36 1.15
N TYR A 185 18.20 -37.14 0.97
CA TYR A 185 18.86 -37.21 -0.33
C TYR A 185 18.69 -38.58 -1.04
N GLU A 186 18.69 -39.70 -0.31
CA GLU A 186 18.59 -41.05 -0.88
C GLU A 186 17.24 -41.28 -1.58
N VAL A 187 16.16 -40.80 -0.97
CA VAL A 187 14.80 -40.92 -1.51
C VAL A 187 14.65 -40.02 -2.74
N ILE A 188 15.18 -38.79 -2.67
CA ILE A 188 15.11 -37.82 -3.75
C ILE A 188 15.93 -38.30 -4.96
N GLN A 189 17.11 -38.85 -4.73
CA GLN A 189 17.98 -39.36 -5.79
C GLN A 189 17.32 -40.52 -6.56
N LYS A 190 16.70 -41.46 -5.84
CA LYS A 190 15.97 -42.58 -6.45
C LYS A 190 14.73 -42.13 -7.22
N THR A 191 13.94 -41.24 -6.63
CA THR A 191 12.65 -40.81 -7.21
C THR A 191 12.84 -39.98 -8.48
N ASN A 192 13.88 -39.13 -8.51
CA ASN A 192 14.04 -38.17 -9.60
C ASN A 192 15.03 -38.61 -10.69
N HIS A 193 15.55 -39.85 -10.61
CA HIS A 193 16.51 -40.40 -11.58
C HIS A 193 17.65 -39.42 -11.89
N LEU A 194 18.30 -38.88 -10.85
CA LEU A 194 19.32 -37.83 -10.98
C LEU A 194 20.41 -38.20 -11.98
N ASP A 195 20.86 -39.45 -11.97
CA ASP A 195 21.96 -39.92 -12.83
C ASP A 195 21.55 -39.93 -14.32
N GLU A 196 20.27 -40.21 -14.64
CA GLU A 196 19.75 -40.13 -16.01
C GLU A 196 19.60 -38.67 -16.49
N ALA A 197 19.21 -37.77 -15.58
CA ALA A 197 19.07 -36.35 -15.88
C ALA A 197 20.45 -35.71 -16.14
N LEU A 198 21.43 -35.98 -15.29
CA LEU A 198 22.81 -35.50 -15.46
C LEU A 198 23.45 -36.03 -16.74
N ALA A 199 23.15 -37.27 -17.15
CA ALA A 199 23.69 -37.85 -18.39
C ALA A 199 23.16 -37.18 -19.67
N ARG A 200 21.97 -36.58 -19.63
CA ARG A 200 21.33 -35.94 -20.79
C ARG A 200 21.58 -34.44 -20.88
N MET A 201 22.02 -33.80 -19.80
CA MET A 201 22.01 -32.34 -19.68
C MET A 201 23.42 -31.74 -19.68
N GLU A 202 23.55 -30.55 -20.29
CA GLU A 202 24.80 -29.79 -20.32
C GLU A 202 24.81 -28.73 -19.21
N SER A 203 25.79 -28.83 -18.28
CA SER A 203 25.92 -27.94 -17.11
C SER A 203 27.07 -26.94 -17.18
N HIS A 204 27.99 -27.13 -18.13
CA HIS A 204 29.25 -26.40 -18.18
C HIS A 204 29.06 -24.91 -18.54
N GLN A 205 28.16 -24.62 -19.47
CA GLN A 205 27.93 -23.26 -19.99
C GLN A 205 27.31 -22.34 -18.93
N ALA A 206 26.30 -22.82 -18.19
CA ALA A 206 25.67 -22.07 -17.10
C ALA A 206 26.67 -21.76 -15.97
N ASN A 207 27.48 -22.75 -15.57
CA ASN A 207 28.52 -22.59 -14.55
C ASN A 207 29.60 -21.57 -14.97
N GLN A 208 29.98 -21.52 -16.25
CA GLN A 208 30.91 -20.52 -16.76
C GLN A 208 30.32 -19.10 -16.69
N GLN A 209 29.04 -18.95 -16.99
CA GLN A 209 28.34 -17.67 -16.89
C GLN A 209 28.33 -17.16 -15.44
N PHE A 210 28.05 -18.03 -14.46
CA PHE A 210 28.15 -17.66 -13.05
C PHE A 210 29.56 -17.26 -12.62
N LYS A 211 30.59 -17.96 -13.10
CA LYS A 211 31.99 -17.55 -12.86
C LYS A 211 32.28 -16.16 -13.44
N ALA A 212 31.76 -15.84 -14.62
CA ALA A 212 31.88 -14.51 -15.22
C ALA A 212 31.17 -13.43 -14.41
N ILE A 213 29.93 -13.70 -13.95
CA ILE A 213 29.14 -12.79 -13.10
C ILE A 213 29.88 -12.51 -11.78
N LYS A 214 30.38 -13.55 -11.09
CA LYS A 214 31.14 -13.39 -9.85
C LYS A 214 32.42 -12.59 -10.04
N LYS A 215 33.19 -12.89 -11.10
CA LYS A 215 34.40 -12.16 -11.44
C LYS A 215 34.11 -10.68 -11.73
N TRP A 216 32.97 -10.39 -12.33
CA TRP A 216 32.53 -9.02 -12.56
C TRP A 216 32.12 -8.32 -11.25
N ARG A 217 31.31 -8.98 -10.40
CA ARG A 217 30.89 -8.46 -9.09
C ARG A 217 32.08 -8.15 -8.18
N ALA A 218 33.05 -9.06 -8.09
CA ALA A 218 34.26 -8.87 -7.29
C ALA A 218 35.07 -7.63 -7.70
N ARG A 219 35.04 -7.27 -9.00
CA ARG A 219 35.72 -6.07 -9.52
C ARG A 219 34.93 -4.77 -9.29
N HIS A 220 33.63 -4.86 -9.01
CA HIS A 220 32.69 -3.72 -9.03
C HIS A 220 31.86 -3.57 -7.75
N GLN A 221 32.23 -4.21 -6.63
CA GLN A 221 31.49 -4.17 -5.36
C GLN A 221 31.13 -2.76 -4.84
N ASN A 222 31.92 -1.73 -5.21
CA ASN A 222 31.72 -0.35 -4.77
C ASN A 222 31.17 0.60 -5.86
N SER A 223 30.90 0.14 -7.09
CA SER A 223 30.41 1.03 -8.16
C SER A 223 28.90 1.25 -8.07
N VAL A 224 28.47 2.22 -7.27
CA VAL A 224 27.06 2.63 -7.13
C VAL A 224 26.57 3.43 -8.35
N GLN A 225 27.47 3.86 -9.24
CA GLN A 225 27.10 4.65 -10.40
C GLN A 225 26.64 3.75 -11.55
N ARG A 226 25.35 3.83 -11.89
CA ARG A 226 24.83 3.30 -13.16
C ARG A 226 25.48 4.08 -14.30
N GLU A 227 26.45 3.49 -14.96
CA GLU A 227 27.06 4.02 -16.19
C GLU A 227 26.40 3.38 -17.41
N GLY A 228 25.45 4.08 -18.03
CA GLY A 228 24.78 3.62 -19.25
C GLY A 228 25.23 4.38 -20.48
N GLY A 229 25.18 3.76 -21.66
CA GLY A 229 25.54 4.43 -22.91
C GLY A 229 24.69 5.70 -23.16
N PHE A 230 23.42 5.66 -22.74
CA PHE A 230 22.53 6.83 -22.75
C PHE A 230 22.96 7.90 -21.72
N LEU A 231 23.38 7.52 -20.52
CA LEU A 231 23.83 8.47 -19.49
C LEU A 231 25.11 9.19 -19.93
N MET A 232 26.06 8.48 -20.52
CA MET A 232 27.28 9.08 -21.09
C MET A 232 26.95 10.03 -22.25
N PHE A 233 25.97 9.67 -23.08
CA PHE A 233 25.46 10.56 -24.14
C PHE A 233 24.82 11.82 -23.56
N CYS A 234 23.96 11.67 -22.54
CA CYS A 234 23.35 12.78 -21.83
C CYS A 234 24.40 13.69 -21.23
N GLN A 235 25.37 13.19 -20.46
CA GLN A 235 26.43 13.99 -19.87
C GLN A 235 27.18 14.83 -20.93
N LYS A 236 27.47 14.25 -22.09
CA LYS A 236 28.17 14.94 -23.18
C LYS A 236 27.32 15.99 -23.91
N LYS A 237 26.01 15.76 -24.07
CA LYS A 237 25.12 16.63 -24.87
C LYS A 237 24.24 17.57 -24.05
N MET A 238 24.11 17.33 -22.74
CA MET A 238 23.21 18.07 -21.85
C MET A 238 23.57 19.55 -21.75
N ALA A 239 24.86 19.92 -21.72
CA ALA A 239 25.28 21.32 -21.69
C ALA A 239 24.86 22.08 -22.97
N SER A 240 25.01 21.45 -24.14
CA SER A 240 24.63 22.03 -25.43
C SER A 240 23.11 22.17 -25.59
N VAL A 241 22.34 21.17 -25.16
CA VAL A 241 20.87 21.19 -25.29
C VAL A 241 20.23 22.13 -24.26
N LYS A 242 20.77 22.22 -23.03
CA LYS A 242 20.31 23.21 -22.03
C LYS A 242 20.62 24.64 -22.43
N ALA A 243 21.72 24.89 -23.15
CA ALA A 243 22.01 26.22 -23.69
C ALA A 243 21.01 26.65 -24.78
N GLN A 244 20.43 25.69 -25.50
CA GLN A 244 19.45 25.94 -26.57
C GLN A 244 18.02 26.12 -26.05
N ILE A 245 17.68 25.56 -24.88
CA ILE A 245 16.34 25.62 -24.29
C ILE A 245 16.43 26.10 -22.85
N THR A 246 16.16 27.39 -22.64
CA THR A 246 16.19 28.06 -21.34
C THR A 246 14.83 28.14 -20.64
N GLY A 247 13.75 27.63 -21.26
CA GLY A 247 12.42 27.62 -20.65
C GLY A 247 11.42 26.69 -21.33
N GLY A 248 10.56 26.07 -20.52
CA GLY A 248 9.39 25.31 -20.96
C GLY A 248 8.70 24.58 -19.81
N GLU A 249 7.44 24.23 -20.00
CA GLU A 249 6.64 23.52 -19.00
C GLU A 249 7.14 22.08 -18.79
N ILE A 250 7.22 21.67 -17.52
CA ILE A 250 7.59 20.32 -17.13
C ILE A 250 6.41 19.39 -17.43
N LYS A 251 6.54 18.56 -18.48
CA LYS A 251 5.55 17.51 -18.77
C LYS A 251 5.96 16.22 -18.09
N ASN A 252 5.07 15.66 -17.27
CA ASN A 252 5.29 14.40 -16.53
C ASN A 252 6.58 14.37 -15.69
N GLY A 253 6.94 15.51 -15.08
CA GLY A 253 8.15 15.63 -14.25
C GLY A 253 9.48 15.66 -15.02
N ARG A 254 9.47 15.76 -16.36
CA ARG A 254 10.68 15.83 -17.19
C ARG A 254 10.84 17.20 -17.84
N ASP A 255 12.07 17.70 -17.86
CA ASP A 255 12.42 18.95 -18.55
C ASP A 255 12.30 18.77 -20.08
N PRO A 256 11.91 19.82 -20.82
CA PRO A 256 11.88 19.81 -22.29
C PRO A 256 13.22 19.40 -22.90
N ALA A 257 14.34 19.84 -22.30
CA ALA A 257 15.69 19.47 -22.70
C ALA A 257 15.93 17.95 -22.59
N THR A 258 15.39 17.30 -21.55
CA THR A 258 15.52 15.86 -21.35
C THR A 258 14.69 15.08 -22.38
N LEU A 259 13.50 15.57 -22.74
CA LEU A 259 12.68 14.98 -23.79
C LEU A 259 13.35 15.07 -25.17
N GLN A 260 14.01 16.19 -25.46
CA GLN A 260 14.77 16.34 -26.70
C GLN A 260 16.01 15.42 -26.72
N LEU A 261 16.74 15.30 -25.61
CA LEU A 261 17.85 14.34 -25.50
C LEU A 261 17.40 12.90 -25.74
N LEU A 262 16.21 12.52 -25.23
CA LEU A 262 15.58 11.23 -25.49
C LEU A 262 15.32 11.02 -26.99
N LYS A 263 14.68 11.99 -27.66
CA LYS A 263 14.43 11.92 -29.10
C LYS A 263 15.74 11.80 -29.89
N MET A 264 16.73 12.65 -29.60
CA MET A 264 18.04 12.60 -30.23
C MET A 264 18.74 11.26 -30.04
N TRP A 265 18.57 10.61 -28.89
CA TRP A 265 19.10 9.27 -28.67
C TRP A 265 18.39 8.23 -29.54
N TYR A 266 17.06 8.27 -29.63
CA TYR A 266 16.26 7.36 -30.46
C TYR A 266 16.36 7.61 -31.97
N GLU A 267 16.80 8.79 -32.39
CA GLU A 267 17.12 9.11 -33.79
C GLU A 267 18.58 8.79 -34.15
N LEU A 268 19.45 8.61 -33.15
CA LEU A 268 20.87 8.31 -33.38
C LEU A 268 21.05 6.94 -34.05
N ASP A 269 21.88 6.87 -35.10
CA ASP A 269 22.23 5.60 -35.75
C ASP A 269 22.77 4.56 -34.76
N GLU A 270 22.44 3.28 -34.97
CA GLU A 270 22.95 2.17 -34.15
C GLU A 270 24.48 2.16 -34.04
N LYS A 271 25.19 2.46 -35.13
CA LYS A 271 26.67 2.52 -35.13
C LYS A 271 27.19 3.57 -34.14
N LYS A 272 26.51 4.71 -34.03
CA LYS A 272 26.86 5.78 -33.09
C LYS A 272 26.47 5.40 -31.66
N ARG A 273 25.30 4.77 -31.45
CA ARG A 273 24.92 4.23 -30.12
C ARG A 273 25.90 3.18 -29.62
N ARG A 274 26.35 2.26 -30.49
CA ARG A 274 27.35 1.24 -30.16
C ARG A 274 28.68 1.86 -29.71
N LYS A 275 29.09 3.03 -30.22
CA LYS A 275 30.28 3.74 -29.71
C LYS A 275 30.14 4.16 -28.25
N TYR A 276 28.96 4.60 -27.82
CA TYR A 276 28.71 4.93 -26.42
C TYR A 276 28.57 3.67 -25.56
N MET A 277 27.94 2.60 -26.07
CA MET A 277 27.82 1.30 -25.38
C MET A 277 29.15 0.53 -25.27
N LYS A 278 30.12 0.78 -26.16
CA LYS A 278 31.47 0.20 -26.05
C LYS A 278 32.29 0.85 -24.95
N LYS A 279 31.96 2.09 -24.56
CA LYS A 279 32.66 2.84 -23.51
C LYS A 279 32.15 2.52 -22.11
N THR A 280 31.02 1.82 -22.00
CA THR A 280 30.46 1.41 -20.71
C THR A 280 30.98 0.05 -20.29
N ASN A 281 31.20 -0.13 -19.00
CA ASN A 281 31.49 -1.44 -18.42
C ASN A 281 30.27 -2.35 -18.61
N LYS A 282 30.42 -3.41 -19.41
CA LYS A 282 29.35 -4.38 -19.62
C LYS A 282 29.25 -5.28 -18.39
N CYS A 283 28.11 -5.26 -17.71
CA CYS A 283 27.72 -6.33 -16.80
C CYS A 283 27.37 -7.55 -17.66
N PRO A 284 27.86 -8.77 -17.33
CA PRO A 284 27.32 -9.99 -17.90
C PRO A 284 25.81 -10.08 -17.63
N ASP A 285 25.06 -10.61 -18.60
CA ASP A 285 23.64 -10.86 -18.41
C ASP A 285 23.41 -12.02 -17.42
N PRO A 286 22.29 -12.03 -16.68
CA PRO A 286 21.95 -13.13 -15.77
C PRO A 286 21.89 -14.48 -16.49
N SER A 287 22.20 -15.56 -15.77
CA SER A 287 22.21 -16.92 -16.35
C SER A 287 20.91 -17.27 -17.06
N LEU A 288 19.76 -17.02 -16.42
CA LEU A 288 18.42 -17.25 -16.96
C LEU A 288 18.09 -16.43 -18.22
N GLY A 289 18.77 -15.30 -18.43
CA GLY A 289 18.57 -14.46 -19.61
C GLY A 289 19.31 -14.95 -20.85
N VAL A 290 20.35 -15.78 -20.66
CA VAL A 290 21.19 -16.33 -21.72
C VAL A 290 20.86 -17.80 -21.97
N TRP A 291 20.69 -18.56 -20.89
CA TRP A 291 20.54 -20.02 -20.91
C TRP A 291 19.17 -20.41 -20.38
N ARG A 292 18.40 -21.11 -21.22
CA ARG A 292 17.07 -21.57 -20.82
C ARG A 292 17.17 -22.60 -19.69
N PRO A 293 16.42 -22.43 -18.59
CA PRO A 293 16.51 -23.30 -17.41
C PRO A 293 15.93 -24.71 -17.62
N ASP A 294 15.08 -24.90 -18.64
CA ASP A 294 14.53 -26.21 -18.98
C ASP A 294 15.56 -27.15 -19.64
N THR A 295 16.46 -26.59 -20.44
CA THR A 295 17.43 -27.32 -21.27
C THR A 295 18.81 -27.39 -20.62
N TYR A 296 19.27 -26.26 -20.06
CA TYR A 296 20.61 -26.13 -19.50
C TYR A 296 20.58 -26.37 -18.00
N PHE A 297 21.23 -27.44 -17.55
CA PHE A 297 21.35 -27.75 -16.13
C PHE A 297 22.17 -26.67 -15.42
N ALA A 298 21.85 -26.42 -14.16
CA ALA A 298 22.43 -25.34 -13.35
C ALA A 298 22.16 -23.91 -13.87
N SER A 299 21.27 -23.70 -14.85
CA SER A 299 20.76 -22.36 -15.15
C SER A 299 19.68 -21.99 -14.13
N VAL A 300 20.09 -21.26 -13.09
CA VAL A 300 19.24 -20.87 -11.95
C VAL A 300 19.25 -19.35 -11.73
N SER A 301 18.40 -18.86 -10.82
CA SER A 301 18.44 -17.45 -10.43
C SER A 301 19.69 -17.12 -9.61
N GLU A 302 20.18 -15.87 -9.72
CA GLU A 302 21.36 -15.43 -8.97
C GLU A 302 21.13 -15.41 -7.47
N THR A 303 19.89 -15.21 -7.02
CA THR A 303 19.52 -15.24 -5.59
C THR A 303 19.58 -16.66 -5.06
N PHE A 304 19.08 -17.64 -5.82
CA PHE A 304 19.16 -19.04 -5.47
C PHE A 304 20.60 -19.54 -5.44
N GLU A 305 21.42 -19.20 -6.44
CA GLU A 305 22.84 -19.59 -6.47
C GLU A 305 23.61 -19.10 -5.24
N ASN A 306 23.41 -17.84 -4.83
CA ASN A 306 24.07 -17.33 -3.63
C ASN A 306 23.57 -18.08 -2.37
N GLY A 307 22.28 -18.38 -2.28
CA GLY A 307 21.71 -19.14 -1.16
C GLY A 307 22.24 -20.58 -1.09
N VAL A 308 22.40 -21.25 -2.24
CA VAL A 308 22.98 -22.59 -2.35
C VAL A 308 24.45 -22.57 -1.93
N GLU A 309 25.23 -21.58 -2.38
CA GLU A 309 26.63 -21.44 -1.99
C GLU A 309 26.81 -21.16 -0.51
N ASP A 310 26.03 -20.24 0.06
CA ASP A 310 26.07 -19.93 1.49
C ASP A 310 25.74 -21.18 2.32
N TYR A 311 24.76 -21.97 1.87
CA TYR A 311 24.40 -23.22 2.52
C TYR A 311 25.47 -24.31 2.39
N ILE A 312 26.03 -24.53 1.20
CA ILE A 312 27.09 -25.52 0.98
C ILE A 312 28.33 -25.15 1.81
N ASN A 313 28.72 -23.88 1.86
CA ASN A 313 29.84 -23.42 2.67
C ASN A 313 29.61 -23.69 4.17
N LYS A 314 28.38 -23.47 4.65
CA LYS A 314 27.98 -23.76 6.03
C LYS A 314 28.00 -25.26 6.31
N TRP A 315 27.40 -26.05 5.44
CA TRP A 315 27.33 -27.51 5.53
C TRP A 315 28.72 -28.15 5.51
N GLU A 316 29.63 -27.67 4.65
CA GLU A 316 31.02 -28.13 4.64
C GLU A 316 31.77 -27.79 5.93
N SER A 317 31.53 -26.60 6.50
CA SER A 317 32.17 -26.19 7.76
C SER A 317 31.70 -27.06 8.93
N GLU A 318 30.41 -27.36 9.00
CA GLU A 318 29.80 -28.24 10.01
C GLU A 318 30.29 -29.69 9.87
N ASN A 319 30.39 -30.20 8.64
CA ASN A 319 30.86 -31.56 8.40
C ASN A 319 32.37 -31.74 8.56
N ARG A 320 33.17 -30.69 8.37
CA ARG A 320 34.61 -30.71 8.74
C ARG A 320 34.82 -30.84 10.25
N GLN A 321 33.84 -30.42 11.05
CA GLN A 321 33.87 -30.54 12.51
C GLN A 321 33.30 -31.89 13.01
N SER A 322 32.53 -32.60 12.18
CA SER A 322 31.96 -33.90 12.52
C SER A 322 32.92 -35.05 12.22
N TYR A 323 33.02 -36.04 13.13
CA TYR A 323 33.91 -37.20 12.98
C TYR A 323 33.41 -38.23 11.95
N MET A 324 32.13 -38.17 11.58
CA MET A 324 31.49 -39.04 10.58
C MET A 324 31.52 -38.35 9.21
N ARG A 325 32.17 -38.98 8.21
CA ARG A 325 32.09 -38.48 6.84
C ARG A 325 30.67 -38.70 6.30
N PRO A 326 29.97 -37.65 5.85
CA PRO A 326 28.68 -37.82 5.20
C PRO A 326 28.85 -38.66 3.92
N ALA A 327 27.87 -39.52 3.64
CA ALA A 327 27.82 -40.31 2.41
C ALA A 327 27.58 -39.45 1.15
N LEU A 328 27.10 -38.22 1.33
CA LEU A 328 26.80 -37.26 0.28
C LEU A 328 27.98 -36.30 0.06
N SER A 329 28.38 -36.06 -1.19
CA SER A 329 29.37 -35.02 -1.54
C SER A 329 28.72 -33.65 -1.68
N SER A 330 29.48 -32.57 -1.45
CA SER A 330 28.97 -31.19 -1.64
C SER A 330 28.54 -30.91 -3.07
N ASP A 331 29.26 -31.45 -4.06
CA ASP A 331 28.88 -31.38 -5.47
C ASP A 331 27.55 -32.11 -5.75
N ARG A 332 27.34 -33.32 -5.19
CA ARG A 332 26.05 -34.02 -5.35
C ARG A 332 24.90 -33.28 -4.69
N LEU A 333 25.12 -32.70 -3.52
CA LEU A 333 24.11 -31.89 -2.84
C LEU A 333 23.73 -30.68 -3.70
N LYS A 334 24.72 -30.04 -4.33
CA LYS A 334 24.52 -28.95 -5.29
C LYS A 334 23.68 -29.41 -6.48
N ASP A 335 24.01 -30.55 -7.08
CA ASP A 335 23.27 -31.12 -8.20
C ASP A 335 21.84 -31.49 -7.83
N LEU A 336 21.59 -31.99 -6.61
CA LEU A 336 20.25 -32.28 -6.11
C LEU A 336 19.39 -31.02 -5.99
N LEU A 337 19.98 -29.92 -5.50
CA LEU A 337 19.29 -28.62 -5.39
C LEU A 337 18.98 -28.03 -6.77
N TYR A 338 19.89 -28.14 -7.73
CA TYR A 338 19.66 -27.75 -9.11
C TYR A 338 18.62 -28.60 -9.83
N LEU A 339 18.62 -29.92 -9.60
CA LEU A 339 17.60 -30.79 -10.12
C LEU A 339 16.23 -30.42 -9.55
N LYS A 340 16.16 -30.12 -8.25
CA LYS A 340 14.92 -29.67 -7.60
C LYS A 340 14.44 -28.34 -8.20
N TRP A 341 15.33 -27.41 -8.49
CA TRP A 341 15.00 -26.15 -9.19
C TRP A 341 14.37 -26.43 -10.56
N GLN A 342 15.05 -27.20 -11.42
CA GLN A 342 14.59 -27.48 -12.77
C GLN A 342 13.26 -28.23 -12.80
N ARG A 343 13.04 -29.16 -11.87
CA ARG A 343 11.75 -29.87 -11.71
C ARG A 343 10.63 -28.99 -11.18
N SER A 344 10.97 -27.83 -10.62
CA SER A 344 10.01 -26.85 -10.09
C SER A 344 9.67 -25.75 -11.10
N LEU A 345 10.15 -25.87 -12.35
CA LEU A 345 9.76 -24.96 -13.43
C LEU A 345 8.26 -25.10 -13.74
N CYS A 346 7.69 -23.99 -14.19
CA CYS A 346 6.32 -23.91 -14.69
C CYS A 346 6.20 -24.62 -16.04
N ASP A 347 5.14 -25.41 -16.19
CA ASP A 347 4.97 -26.26 -17.36
C ASP A 347 4.40 -25.41 -18.53
N PRO A 348 4.89 -25.59 -19.77
CA PRO A 348 4.28 -24.94 -20.93
C PRO A 348 2.80 -25.31 -21.09
N GLY A 349 1.97 -24.32 -21.36
CA GLY A 349 0.51 -24.46 -21.42
C GLY A 349 -0.19 -24.05 -20.11
N GLU A 350 0.55 -23.75 -19.05
CA GLU A 350 -0.03 -23.33 -17.78
C GLU A 350 -0.67 -21.93 -17.86
N ALA A 351 -1.92 -21.82 -17.41
CA ALA A 351 -2.72 -20.60 -17.44
C ALA A 351 -2.37 -19.66 -16.28
N VAL A 352 -1.12 -19.17 -16.28
CA VAL A 352 -0.55 -18.33 -15.23
C VAL A 352 -1.33 -17.04 -14.97
N GLY A 353 -2.02 -16.49 -15.98
CA GLY A 353 -2.86 -15.32 -15.81
C GLY A 353 -4.08 -15.57 -14.94
N LEU A 354 -4.74 -16.73 -15.11
CA LEU A 354 -5.87 -17.13 -14.27
C LEU A 354 -5.42 -17.38 -12.83
N LEU A 355 -4.31 -18.08 -12.65
CA LEU A 355 -3.73 -18.35 -11.33
C LEU A 355 -3.36 -17.04 -10.61
N ALA A 356 -2.70 -16.10 -11.31
CA ALA A 356 -2.39 -14.79 -10.77
C ALA A 356 -3.66 -13.99 -10.41
N ALA A 357 -4.69 -14.03 -11.26
CA ALA A 357 -5.95 -13.34 -11.01
C ALA A 357 -6.68 -13.88 -9.76
N GLN A 358 -6.72 -15.21 -9.61
CA GLN A 358 -7.32 -15.88 -8.46
C GLN A 358 -6.52 -15.60 -7.18
N SER A 359 -5.19 -15.64 -7.26
CA SER A 359 -4.28 -15.38 -6.13
C SER A 359 -4.37 -13.94 -5.60
N ILE A 360 -4.83 -12.99 -6.42
CA ILE A 360 -5.14 -11.62 -5.97
C ILE A 360 -6.59 -11.54 -5.47
N GLY A 361 -7.53 -12.17 -6.19
CA GLY A 361 -8.96 -12.08 -5.93
C GLY A 361 -9.40 -12.77 -4.65
N GLU A 362 -9.02 -14.03 -4.45
CA GLU A 362 -9.43 -14.84 -3.29
C GLU A 362 -8.94 -14.22 -1.97
N PRO A 363 -7.65 -13.88 -1.76
CA PRO A 363 -7.22 -13.22 -0.53
C PRO A 363 -7.90 -11.86 -0.32
N SER A 364 -8.24 -11.14 -1.41
CA SER A 364 -9.01 -9.91 -1.30
C SER A 364 -10.42 -10.17 -0.75
N THR A 365 -11.09 -11.27 -1.13
CA THR A 365 -12.36 -11.65 -0.50
C THR A 365 -12.18 -12.01 0.98
N GLN A 366 -11.08 -12.69 1.33
CA GLN A 366 -10.77 -13.01 2.72
C GLN A 366 -10.46 -11.76 3.55
N MET A 367 -9.79 -10.75 2.98
CA MET A 367 -9.55 -9.46 3.62
C MET A 367 -10.84 -8.75 4.01
N THR A 368 -11.94 -8.96 3.27
CA THR A 368 -13.28 -8.46 3.66
C THR A 368 -13.96 -9.29 4.71
N LEU A 369 -13.80 -10.61 4.65
CA LEU A 369 -14.45 -11.53 5.58
C LEU A 369 -13.77 -11.52 6.96
N ASN A 370 -12.46 -11.31 7.03
CA ASN A 370 -11.70 -11.25 8.29
C ASN A 370 -12.14 -10.07 9.18
N THR A 371 -12.82 -9.05 8.64
CA THR A 371 -13.44 -7.99 9.47
C THR A 371 -14.52 -8.54 10.39
N PHE A 372 -15.17 -9.64 10.03
CA PHE A 372 -16.17 -10.31 10.87
C PHE A 372 -15.56 -10.96 12.12
N HIS A 373 -14.42 -11.64 11.96
CA HIS A 373 -13.74 -12.34 13.06
C HIS A 373 -13.04 -11.40 14.05
N PHE A 374 -12.71 -10.17 13.63
CA PHE A 374 -12.09 -9.15 14.47
C PHE A 374 -13.04 -7.98 14.81
N ALA A 375 -14.36 -8.16 14.64
CA ALA A 375 -15.36 -7.15 14.96
C ALA A 375 -15.20 -6.66 16.41
N GLY A 376 -14.99 -5.35 16.58
CA GLY A 376 -14.75 -4.71 17.88
C GLY A 376 -13.29 -4.47 18.28
N ARG A 377 -12.27 -4.91 17.52
CA ARG A 377 -10.87 -4.49 17.69
C ARG A 377 -10.34 -3.82 16.41
N GLY A 378 -10.36 -2.50 16.36
CA GLY A 378 -9.96 -1.69 15.19
C GLY A 378 -8.45 -1.52 15.01
N GLU A 379 -7.62 -2.43 15.54
CA GLU A 379 -6.18 -2.45 15.24
C GLU A 379 -5.89 -2.99 13.84
N MET A 380 -6.81 -3.73 13.23
CA MET A 380 -6.64 -4.30 11.90
C MET A 380 -7.73 -3.78 10.96
N ASN A 381 -7.58 -2.55 10.48
CA ASN A 381 -8.33 -2.00 9.35
C ASN A 381 -7.90 -2.67 8.03
N VAL A 382 -8.09 -3.99 7.94
CA VAL A 382 -7.82 -4.80 6.73
C VAL A 382 -8.64 -4.30 5.53
N THR A 383 -9.77 -3.62 5.78
CA THR A 383 -10.66 -3.12 4.72
C THR A 383 -10.17 -1.88 3.97
N LEU A 384 -9.06 -1.25 4.39
CA LEU A 384 -8.44 -0.16 3.60
C LEU A 384 -7.78 -0.69 2.31
N GLY A 385 -7.48 -1.99 2.24
CA GLY A 385 -6.81 -2.62 1.10
C GLY A 385 -7.65 -2.57 -0.19
N ILE A 386 -8.92 -2.96 -0.15
CA ILE A 386 -9.73 -3.12 -1.38
C ILE A 386 -10.06 -1.81 -2.09
N PRO A 387 -10.50 -0.73 -1.40
CA PRO A 387 -10.67 0.56 -2.06
C PRO A 387 -9.38 1.01 -2.76
N ARG A 388 -8.22 0.70 -2.17
CA ARG A 388 -6.91 1.00 -2.76
C ARG A 388 -6.58 0.07 -3.93
N LEU A 389 -6.82 -1.23 -3.82
CA LEU A 389 -6.66 -2.20 -4.92
C LEU A 389 -7.51 -1.82 -6.12
N ARG A 390 -8.77 -1.42 -5.90
CA ARG A 390 -9.66 -0.92 -6.97
C ARG A 390 -9.13 0.35 -7.62
N GLU A 391 -8.63 1.28 -6.81
CA GLU A 391 -8.06 2.53 -7.30
C GLU A 391 -6.81 2.30 -8.18
N ILE A 392 -5.99 1.31 -7.83
CA ILE A 392 -4.79 0.92 -8.57
C ILE A 392 -5.15 0.10 -9.82
N LEU A 393 -5.86 -1.02 -9.66
CA LEU A 393 -6.03 -2.05 -10.68
C LEU A 393 -7.20 -1.80 -11.62
N MET A 394 -8.33 -1.26 -11.13
CA MET A 394 -9.54 -1.13 -11.96
C MET A 394 -9.70 0.24 -12.58
N VAL A 395 -9.43 1.29 -11.81
CA VAL A 395 -9.70 2.68 -12.23
C VAL A 395 -8.45 3.35 -12.80
N ALA A 396 -7.26 2.92 -12.35
CA ALA A 396 -5.99 3.60 -12.64
C ALA A 396 -6.11 5.13 -12.44
N SER A 397 -6.70 5.54 -11.31
CA SER A 397 -7.14 6.93 -11.11
C SER A 397 -5.95 7.89 -11.12
N ALA A 398 -5.98 8.88 -12.02
CA ALA A 398 -5.03 9.98 -12.02
C ALA A 398 -5.15 10.85 -10.75
N LYS A 399 -6.33 10.87 -10.11
CA LYS A 399 -6.60 11.62 -8.87
C LYS A 399 -6.88 10.63 -7.75
N ILE A 400 -5.82 10.21 -7.08
CA ILE A 400 -5.94 9.31 -5.93
C ILE A 400 -6.48 10.04 -4.71
N LYS A 401 -7.27 9.36 -3.86
CA LYS A 401 -7.91 9.97 -2.69
C LYS A 401 -6.90 10.47 -1.64
N THR A 402 -5.86 9.69 -1.39
CA THR A 402 -4.81 9.98 -0.40
C THR A 402 -3.43 9.90 -1.07
N PRO A 403 -3.01 10.92 -1.82
CA PRO A 403 -1.68 10.94 -2.42
C PRO A 403 -0.61 11.09 -1.34
N MET A 404 0.31 10.13 -1.29
CA MET A 404 1.44 10.14 -0.37
C MET A 404 2.76 10.01 -1.13
N MET A 405 3.80 10.63 -0.57
CA MET A 405 5.16 10.60 -1.11
C MET A 405 6.14 10.33 0.04
N SER A 406 6.95 9.28 -0.11
CA SER A 406 8.03 8.98 0.83
C SER A 406 9.30 9.68 0.37
N VAL A 407 9.78 10.66 1.15
CA VAL A 407 11.00 11.40 0.83
C VAL A 407 12.13 10.85 1.71
N PRO A 408 13.13 10.14 1.14
CA PRO A 408 14.28 9.70 1.90
C PRO A 408 15.12 10.91 2.31
N VAL A 409 15.56 10.93 3.57
CA VAL A 409 16.29 12.05 4.16
C VAL A 409 17.66 11.57 4.58
N PHE A 410 18.71 12.36 4.30
CA PHE A 410 20.05 12.07 4.79
C PHE A 410 20.08 11.97 6.31
N ASN A 411 20.81 10.99 6.84
CA ASN A 411 20.98 10.79 8.28
C ASN A 411 21.93 11.86 8.88
N THR A 412 21.54 13.12 8.83
CA THR A 412 22.29 14.24 9.37
C THR A 412 21.38 15.07 10.27
N LYS A 413 21.90 15.54 11.42
CA LYS A 413 21.15 16.40 12.36
C LYS A 413 20.54 17.64 11.66
N LYS A 414 21.24 18.18 10.65
CA LYS A 414 20.77 19.31 9.83
C LYS A 414 19.54 18.93 8.99
N ALA A 415 19.53 17.75 8.38
CA ALA A 415 18.39 17.29 7.59
C ALA A 415 17.17 17.01 8.46
N PHE A 416 17.33 16.38 9.63
CA PHE A 416 16.22 16.21 10.59
C PHE A 416 15.63 17.54 11.06
N LYS A 417 16.46 18.55 11.32
CA LYS A 417 15.98 19.90 11.68
C LYS A 417 15.17 20.53 10.54
N LYS A 418 15.63 20.39 9.28
CA LYS A 418 14.90 20.85 8.09
C LYS A 418 13.57 20.09 7.89
N VAL A 419 13.54 18.79 8.11
CA VAL A 419 12.30 17.99 8.04
C VAL A 419 11.31 18.43 9.11
N LYS A 420 11.77 18.65 10.34
CA LYS A 420 10.91 19.18 11.42
C LYS A 420 10.36 20.55 11.09
N GLN A 421 11.12 21.38 10.36
CA GLN A 421 10.65 22.66 9.84
C GLN A 421 9.64 22.50 8.71
N LEU A 422 9.85 21.59 7.76
CA LEU A 422 8.93 21.32 6.65
C LEU A 422 7.61 20.66 7.10
N LYS A 423 7.65 19.86 8.18
CA LYS A 423 6.47 19.21 8.77
C LYS A 423 5.47 20.21 9.37
N ARG A 424 5.89 21.47 9.62
CA ARG A 424 5.03 22.54 10.11
C ARG A 424 3.97 22.88 9.05
N GLN A 425 2.76 22.37 9.24
CA GLN A 425 1.65 22.51 8.29
C GLN A 425 1.14 23.96 8.21
N LEU A 426 0.61 24.30 7.03
CA LEU A 426 -0.13 25.53 6.77
C LEU A 426 -1.60 25.37 7.23
N THR A 427 -1.86 25.69 8.50
CA THR A 427 -3.23 25.76 9.06
C THR A 427 -3.62 27.21 9.34
N ARG A 428 -4.93 27.50 9.31
CA ARG A 428 -5.54 28.84 9.44
C ARG A 428 -4.92 29.67 10.59
N VAL A 429 -4.51 30.90 10.30
CA VAL A 429 -3.99 31.89 11.28
C VAL A 429 -5.04 32.95 11.64
N LEU A 430 -6.17 32.94 10.94
CA LEU A 430 -7.29 33.84 11.14
C LEU A 430 -8.17 33.33 12.29
N GLN A 431 -8.42 34.19 13.28
CA GLN A 431 -9.24 33.91 14.45
C GLN A 431 -10.70 34.31 14.23
N LYS A 432 -10.93 35.57 13.84
CA LYS A 432 -12.27 36.11 13.56
C LYS A 432 -12.21 37.21 12.50
N VAL A 433 -13.35 37.46 11.85
CA VAL A 433 -13.55 38.59 10.93
C VAL A 433 -14.79 39.34 11.38
N GLU A 434 -14.64 40.62 11.66
CA GLU A 434 -15.74 41.52 12.00
C GLU A 434 -16.10 42.34 10.76
N ILE A 435 -17.39 42.44 10.45
CA ILE A 435 -17.90 43.18 9.29
C ILE A 435 -18.94 44.19 9.80
N GLU A 436 -18.63 45.47 9.70
CA GLU A 436 -19.56 46.57 9.96
C GLU A 436 -20.12 47.06 8.63
N GLU A 437 -21.42 46.88 8.39
CA GLU A 437 -22.13 47.44 7.24
C GLU A 437 -22.81 48.75 7.65
N SER A 438 -22.54 49.82 6.91
CA SER A 438 -23.21 51.11 7.09
C SER A 438 -23.74 51.62 5.75
N LEU A 439 -24.98 52.11 5.74
CA LEU A 439 -25.59 52.72 4.58
C LEU A 439 -25.44 54.24 4.67
N ARG A 440 -24.64 54.85 3.78
CA ARG A 440 -24.57 56.31 3.67
C ARG A 440 -25.46 56.78 2.53
N VAL A 441 -26.47 57.57 2.86
CA VAL A 441 -27.37 58.24 1.91
C VAL A 441 -27.10 59.74 2.00
N LYS A 442 -26.41 60.30 0.99
CA LYS A 442 -26.11 61.75 0.97
C LYS A 442 -27.14 62.57 0.17
N CYS A 443 -27.79 61.97 -0.83
CA CYS A 443 -28.88 62.56 -1.65
C CYS A 443 -29.79 61.45 -2.21
N LYS A 444 -30.99 61.79 -2.70
CA LYS A 444 -32.00 60.83 -3.26
C LYS A 444 -31.44 59.86 -4.32
N GLN A 445 -30.32 60.20 -4.99
CA GLN A 445 -29.72 59.40 -6.07
C GLN A 445 -28.41 58.69 -5.72
N ASN A 446 -27.70 59.03 -4.63
CA ASN A 446 -26.41 58.41 -4.27
C ASN A 446 -26.51 57.66 -2.94
N LYS A 447 -26.81 56.35 -3.03
CA LYS A 447 -26.83 55.41 -1.91
C LYS A 447 -25.61 54.50 -1.99
N HIS A 448 -24.68 54.61 -1.03
CA HIS A 448 -23.52 53.72 -0.96
C HIS A 448 -23.61 52.83 0.29
N ARG A 449 -23.36 51.54 0.12
CA ARG A 449 -23.12 50.60 1.24
C ARG A 449 -21.62 50.57 1.51
N LEU A 450 -21.23 50.96 2.71
CA LEU A 450 -19.86 50.95 3.17
C LEU A 450 -19.68 49.74 4.09
N TYR A 451 -18.80 48.83 3.68
CA TYR A 451 -18.40 47.67 4.48
C TYR A 451 -17.02 47.94 5.07
N LYS A 452 -16.93 47.96 6.40
CA LYS A 452 -15.67 48.00 7.11
C LYS A 452 -15.38 46.61 7.66
N ILE A 453 -14.34 45.98 7.14
CA ILE A 453 -13.97 44.59 7.46
C ILE A 453 -12.70 44.60 8.29
N LYS A 454 -12.76 44.04 9.49
CA LYS A 454 -11.63 43.93 10.41
C LYS A 454 -11.24 42.46 10.58
N PHE A 455 -10.01 42.12 10.19
CA PHE A 455 -9.47 40.77 10.34
C PHE A 455 -8.69 40.67 11.64
N HIS A 456 -9.05 39.69 12.48
CA HIS A 456 -8.31 39.37 13.70
C HIS A 456 -7.48 38.12 13.48
N PHE A 457 -6.17 38.29 13.53
CA PHE A 457 -5.20 37.21 13.44
C PHE A 457 -4.78 36.76 14.83
N LEU A 458 -4.45 35.48 14.97
CA LEU A 458 -3.81 34.96 16.18
C LEU A 458 -2.50 35.72 16.45
N PRO A 459 -2.15 35.99 17.72
CA PRO A 459 -0.84 36.57 18.04
C PRO A 459 0.31 35.64 17.63
N HIS A 460 1.46 36.22 17.27
CA HIS A 460 2.60 35.47 16.71
C HIS A 460 3.13 34.37 17.64
N GLU A 461 3.05 34.59 18.94
CA GLU A 461 3.55 33.68 19.99
C GLU A 461 2.90 32.29 19.89
N TYR A 462 1.59 32.24 19.65
CA TYR A 462 0.83 30.98 19.62
C TYR A 462 1.16 30.07 18.44
N TYR A 463 1.74 30.59 17.36
CA TYR A 463 2.02 29.80 16.16
C TYR A 463 3.49 29.83 15.72
N ARG A 464 4.37 30.51 16.44
CA ARG A 464 5.81 30.58 16.14
C ARG A 464 6.48 29.20 16.16
N GLU A 465 6.05 28.33 17.06
CA GLU A 465 6.61 26.99 17.22
C GLU A 465 6.04 25.99 16.21
N GLU A 466 4.75 26.12 15.91
CA GLU A 466 4.02 25.20 15.03
C GLU A 466 4.10 25.57 13.55
N LYS A 467 4.32 26.85 13.22
CA LYS A 467 4.26 27.37 11.83
C LYS A 467 5.54 28.11 11.46
N CYS A 468 5.84 28.15 10.17
CA CYS A 468 6.97 28.90 9.61
C CYS A 468 6.58 30.31 9.11
N VAL A 469 5.33 30.72 9.31
CA VAL A 469 4.78 31.97 8.76
C VAL A 469 5.11 33.14 9.70
N LYS A 470 5.58 34.27 9.17
CA LYS A 470 5.74 35.52 9.90
C LYS A 470 4.53 36.43 9.67
N PRO A 471 4.22 37.38 10.58
CA PRO A 471 3.14 38.35 10.38
C PRO A 471 3.24 39.11 9.05
N LYS A 472 4.46 39.44 8.61
CA LYS A 472 4.71 40.08 7.30
C LYS A 472 4.24 39.23 6.12
N ASP A 473 4.46 37.92 6.18
CA ASP A 473 4.04 36.99 5.12
C ASP A 473 2.51 36.90 5.04
N ILE A 474 1.82 37.01 6.18
CA ILE A 474 0.35 37.05 6.26
C ILE A 474 -0.18 38.31 5.58
N LEU A 475 0.36 39.48 5.91
CA LEU A 475 -0.04 40.74 5.29
C LEU A 475 0.22 40.71 3.77
N HIS A 476 1.38 40.22 3.34
CA HIS A 476 1.70 40.08 1.93
C HIS A 476 0.72 39.15 1.18
N PHE A 477 0.32 38.03 1.78
CA PHE A 477 -0.71 37.16 1.22
C PHE A 477 -2.07 37.84 1.16
N MET A 478 -2.42 38.62 2.19
CA MET A 478 -3.68 39.35 2.25
C MET A 478 -3.78 40.36 1.09
N GLU A 479 -2.74 41.17 0.91
CA GLU A 479 -2.63 42.19 -0.13
C GLU A 479 -2.63 41.61 -1.54
N THR A 480 -1.78 40.62 -1.81
CA THR A 480 -1.53 40.15 -3.19
C THR A 480 -2.59 39.18 -3.70
N ARG A 481 -3.05 38.25 -2.85
CA ARG A 481 -3.85 37.11 -3.29
C ARG A 481 -5.25 37.10 -2.68
N PHE A 482 -5.38 37.32 -1.38
CA PHE A 482 -6.67 37.24 -0.70
C PHE A 482 -7.64 38.30 -1.21
N PHE A 483 -7.27 39.59 -1.23
CA PHE A 483 -8.18 40.64 -1.66
C PHE A 483 -8.57 40.50 -3.14
N LYS A 484 -7.68 40.01 -4.00
CA LYS A 484 -8.01 39.69 -5.39
C LYS A 484 -9.11 38.63 -5.49
N ILE A 485 -8.93 37.50 -4.80
CA ILE A 485 -9.93 36.41 -4.76
C ILE A 485 -11.23 36.89 -4.11
N PHE A 486 -11.13 37.67 -3.03
CA PHE A 486 -12.27 38.18 -2.29
C PHE A 486 -13.12 39.15 -3.13
N LEU A 487 -12.49 40.11 -3.80
CA LEU A 487 -13.19 41.04 -4.70
C LEU A 487 -13.80 40.32 -5.90
N GLU A 488 -13.12 39.31 -6.46
CA GLU A 488 -13.68 38.51 -7.54
C GLU A 488 -14.90 37.70 -7.07
N ALA A 489 -14.87 37.15 -5.86
CA ALA A 489 -16.02 36.47 -5.25
C ALA A 489 -17.19 37.44 -5.01
N ILE A 490 -16.92 38.67 -4.55
CA ILE A 490 -17.95 39.72 -4.39
C ILE A 490 -18.57 40.05 -5.76
N LYS A 491 -17.75 40.29 -6.79
CA LYS A 491 -18.24 40.58 -8.16
C LYS A 491 -19.11 39.46 -8.71
N ARG A 492 -18.69 38.20 -8.55
CA ARG A 492 -19.48 37.03 -8.97
C ARG A 492 -20.81 36.95 -8.22
N LYS A 493 -20.82 37.24 -6.91
CA LYS A 493 -22.04 37.22 -6.10
C LYS A 493 -22.97 38.40 -6.42
N SER A 494 -22.43 39.60 -6.63
CA SER A 494 -23.23 40.78 -7.01
C SER A 494 -23.84 40.62 -8.39
N ALA A 495 -23.11 40.05 -9.36
CA ALA A 495 -23.65 39.73 -10.69
C ALA A 495 -24.80 38.71 -10.61
N LYS A 496 -24.65 37.64 -9.80
CA LYS A 496 -25.75 36.70 -9.54
C LYS A 496 -26.96 37.36 -8.87
N MET A 497 -26.75 38.25 -7.89
CA MET A 497 -27.86 38.94 -7.24
C MET A 497 -28.56 39.93 -8.18
N ALA A 498 -27.82 40.61 -9.07
CA ALA A 498 -28.40 41.48 -10.09
C ALA A 498 -29.29 40.71 -11.08
N SER A 499 -28.85 39.53 -11.54
CA SER A 499 -29.66 38.69 -12.44
C SER A 499 -30.95 38.17 -11.79
N PHE A 500 -30.93 37.86 -10.48
CA PHE A 500 -32.16 37.50 -9.75
C PHE A 500 -33.12 38.68 -9.58
N THR A 501 -32.58 39.90 -9.50
CA THR A 501 -33.40 41.12 -9.35
C THR A 501 -34.10 41.49 -10.66
N GLU A 502 -33.48 41.25 -11.82
CA GLU A 502 -34.12 41.42 -13.14
C GLU A 502 -35.27 40.43 -13.39
N VAL A 503 -35.18 39.20 -12.88
CA VAL A 503 -36.26 38.19 -13.01
C VAL A 503 -37.45 38.53 -12.09
N SER A 504 -37.19 39.14 -10.93
CA SER A 504 -38.22 39.57 -9.97
C SER A 504 -38.96 40.85 -10.38
N THR A 505 -38.33 41.72 -11.16
CA THR A 505 -38.93 42.99 -11.63
C THR A 505 -39.70 42.88 -12.96
N ARG A 506 -39.87 41.68 -13.52
CA ARG A 506 -40.89 41.45 -14.56
C ARG A 506 -42.28 41.71 -13.94
N LYS A 507 -42.78 42.95 -14.04
CA LYS A 507 -44.18 43.27 -13.76
C LYS A 507 -45.05 42.33 -14.57
N ALA A 508 -45.94 41.58 -13.91
CA ALA A 508 -46.93 40.74 -14.56
C ALA A 508 -47.65 41.56 -15.64
N THR A 509 -47.61 41.09 -16.88
CA THR A 509 -48.31 41.75 -17.98
C THR A 509 -49.77 41.31 -17.99
N ARG A 510 -50.68 42.15 -18.48
CA ARG A 510 -52.13 41.82 -18.55
C ARG A 510 -52.43 40.46 -19.21
N LYS A 511 -51.58 39.99 -20.13
CA LYS A 511 -51.65 38.66 -20.74
C LYS A 511 -51.59 37.49 -19.75
N ASP A 512 -50.92 37.66 -18.60
CA ASP A 512 -50.76 36.61 -17.58
C ASP A 512 -52.02 36.47 -16.71
N LEU A 513 -52.88 37.50 -16.65
CA LEU A 513 -54.15 37.49 -15.92
C LEU A 513 -55.30 36.93 -16.76
N ASP A 514 -55.27 37.14 -18.08
CA ASP A 514 -56.33 36.70 -19.00
C ASP A 514 -56.33 35.18 -19.27
N GLY A 515 -55.29 34.45 -18.86
CA GLY A 515 -55.16 33.01 -19.08
C GLY A 515 -56.00 32.11 -18.16
N ARG A 516 -56.71 32.65 -17.16
CA ARG A 516 -57.47 31.86 -16.17
C ARG A 516 -58.98 31.77 -16.39
N THR A 517 -59.53 32.41 -17.42
CA THR A 517 -61.00 32.48 -17.67
C THR A 517 -61.48 31.76 -18.92
N ARG A 518 -60.73 30.79 -19.46
CA ARG A 518 -61.25 29.82 -20.46
C ARG A 518 -60.85 28.38 -20.12
N ARG A 519 -61.59 27.80 -19.17
CA ARG A 519 -61.92 26.36 -19.15
C ARG A 519 -63.24 26.21 -18.39
N LYS A 520 -64.35 26.20 -19.15
CA LYS A 520 -65.67 25.73 -18.70
C LYS A 520 -66.12 24.65 -19.68
N ARG A 521 -66.52 23.53 -19.08
CA ARG A 521 -67.29 22.39 -19.58
C ARG A 521 -66.58 21.45 -20.54
#